data_AF-A0A936IMC2-F1
#
_entry.id   AF-A0A936IMC2-F1
#
_cell.length_a   1.000
_cell.length_b   1.000
_cell.length_c   1.000
_cell.angle_alpha   90.00
_cell.angle_beta   90.00
_cell.angle_gamma   90.00
#
_symmetry.space_group_name_H-M   'P 1'
#
loop_
_entity.id
_entity.type
_entity.pdbx_description
1 polymer ?
#
loop_
_entity_poly.entity_id
_entity_poly.type
_entity_poly.pdbx_seq_one_letter_code
_entity_poly.pdbx_strand_id
1 'polypeptide(L)'
;MRRCRAIPSLWRPGRSRAGWLRGAVGLSALLVLALPLAADSAKPRALVVVVPIHGAIDDIVRDSVQRRIEEAQSRGAKTIIFELDTPGGAVTSALDICRLIKSIPGDVRTVAWVNKQAYSAGAMIAVACREIWMSPASSIGDCAPIMIAPTGPVTLGEVERAKVESPIIQEFRDSATRNGYDPLLSRAMVVTGDEVWWIEKIAEPSERRFVDPDEKARLIDDVEPESREWRLVERAVVERANGETREIKVGQPVDRKDELLTMSQYDAVIYGFARGIAQDLEDLAMKLGVPAAPVVLDKSGWEKFAIWLNSPLIRGLLLIIVLVGAYLEFQHPGMIVPGATALIALAIFLAAPYAAGLANVWTIIVLAIGIILLCVEIFVIPGFGIAGLLGIAFVLIAMLGTFVPSEPNAPPFSLPTLPATWDGLWTGLRVMTISILVSLVGIFLLVTYLPRTKIAEGVISGNPDAVALAIDTPYAHVAQVGDIGVVTGDLRPGGQARFGQEIVEVRSQGEYVAKGHRVQVIRREGIEIWVRPLSDEPRA
;
A
#
# COMPACT_ATOMS: atom_id res chain seq x y z
N MET A 1 -95.51 -2.79 8.73
CA MET A 1 -95.63 -2.80 7.26
C MET A 1 -94.76 -1.68 6.68
N ARG A 2 -93.89 -2.02 5.72
CA ARG A 2 -93.35 -1.20 4.60
C ARG A 2 -92.66 0.14 4.93
N ARG A 3 -91.32 0.20 4.89
CA ARG A 3 -90.42 0.45 3.73
C ARG A 3 -90.34 1.93 3.30
N CYS A 4 -89.16 2.53 3.47
CA CYS A 4 -88.43 3.36 2.49
C CYS A 4 -87.01 3.67 3.03
N ARG A 5 -85.99 2.90 2.62
CA ARG A 5 -84.90 3.29 1.69
C ARG A 5 -84.04 4.47 2.17
N ALA A 6 -82.92 4.13 2.81
CA ALA A 6 -81.75 5.01 2.94
C ALA A 6 -80.71 4.63 1.87
N ILE A 7 -80.19 5.65 1.19
CA ILE A 7 -79.06 5.59 0.25
C ILE A 7 -77.79 5.92 1.05
N PRO A 8 -76.72 5.11 1.03
CA PRO A 8 -75.40 5.57 1.45
C PRO A 8 -74.61 6.04 0.24
N SER A 9 -74.38 7.35 0.16
CA SER A 9 -73.47 7.98 -0.79
C SER A 9 -72.01 7.67 -0.42
N LEU A 10 -71.29 7.20 -1.43
CA LEU A 10 -69.85 7.08 -1.56
C LEU A 10 -69.04 8.15 -0.82
N TRP A 11 -68.25 7.71 0.17
CA TRP A 11 -67.02 8.40 0.55
C TRP A 11 -65.89 7.38 0.58
N ARG A 12 -65.04 7.43 -0.45
CA ARG A 12 -63.73 6.79 -0.50
C ARG A 12 -62.70 7.90 -0.33
N PRO A 13 -61.87 7.91 0.74
CA PRO A 13 -60.59 8.58 0.68
C PRO A 13 -59.59 7.67 -0.02
N GLY A 14 -59.04 8.16 -1.12
CA GLY A 14 -58.05 7.48 -1.93
C GLY A 14 -56.75 7.21 -1.18
N ARG A 15 -56.14 6.08 -1.53
CA ARG A 15 -54.76 5.71 -1.22
C ARG A 15 -53.80 6.82 -1.69
N SER A 16 -53.18 7.54 -0.75
CA SER A 16 -51.95 8.28 -1.03
C SER A 16 -50.75 7.33 -0.89
N ARG A 17 -50.10 7.05 -2.02
CA ARG A 17 -48.75 6.49 -2.08
C ARG A 17 -47.78 7.52 -1.49
N ALA A 18 -47.33 7.31 -0.26
CA ALA A 18 -46.20 8.03 0.34
C ALA A 18 -45.59 7.19 1.47
N GLY A 19 -45.15 5.99 1.14
CA GLY A 19 -44.06 5.34 1.88
C GLY A 19 -42.75 5.69 1.18
N TRP A 20 -41.63 5.56 1.90
CA TRP A 20 -40.25 5.69 1.42
C TRP A 20 -39.73 7.14 1.32
N LEU A 21 -39.31 7.73 2.45
CA LEU A 21 -38.16 8.68 2.55
C LEU A 21 -37.98 9.31 3.95
N ARG A 22 -38.39 8.64 5.04
CA ARG A 22 -38.05 9.06 6.41
C ARG A 22 -37.52 7.87 7.20
N GLY A 23 -36.26 7.54 6.96
CA GLY A 23 -35.58 6.44 7.63
C GLY A 23 -34.15 6.23 7.13
N ALA A 24 -33.32 7.27 7.18
CA ALA A 24 -31.88 7.14 6.83
C ALA A 24 -30.96 8.16 7.53
N VAL A 25 -31.35 8.74 8.68
CA VAL A 25 -30.48 9.65 9.47
C VAL A 25 -30.37 9.25 10.95
N GLY A 26 -30.89 8.09 11.35
CA GLY A 26 -30.98 7.71 12.77
C GLY A 26 -30.48 6.31 13.10
N LEU A 27 -29.47 5.77 12.40
CA LEU A 27 -28.97 4.42 12.70
C LEU A 27 -27.46 4.23 12.45
N SER A 28 -26.62 5.26 12.66
CA SER A 28 -25.16 5.14 12.49
C SER A 28 -24.36 5.25 13.80
N ALA A 29 -25.02 5.37 14.96
CA ALA A 29 -24.36 5.62 16.26
C ALA A 29 -24.65 4.56 17.35
N LEU A 30 -25.22 3.40 16.99
CA LEU A 30 -25.60 2.36 17.97
C LEU A 30 -25.24 0.94 17.50
N LEU A 31 -24.00 0.79 17.01
CA LEU A 31 -23.39 -0.51 16.71
C LEU A 31 -21.96 -0.59 17.28
N VAL A 32 -21.77 -0.20 18.55
CA VAL A 32 -20.44 -0.17 19.22
C VAL A 32 -20.40 -1.02 20.51
N LEU A 33 -21.37 -1.87 20.82
CA LEU A 33 -21.30 -2.71 22.04
C LEU A 33 -21.86 -4.12 21.90
N ALA A 34 -21.48 -4.81 20.83
CA ALA A 34 -21.41 -6.26 20.85
C ALA A 34 -19.96 -6.66 20.53
N LEU A 35 -19.06 -6.52 21.50
CA LEU A 35 -17.85 -7.32 21.49
C LEU A 35 -18.33 -8.77 21.51
N PRO A 36 -18.06 -9.59 20.48
CA PRO A 36 -18.04 -11.01 20.74
C PRO A 36 -16.93 -11.17 21.77
N LEU A 37 -17.24 -11.66 22.97
CA LEU A 37 -16.27 -12.48 23.67
C LEU A 37 -16.02 -13.64 22.71
N ALA A 38 -15.05 -13.46 21.81
CA ALA A 38 -14.43 -14.57 21.12
C ALA A 38 -13.84 -15.41 22.23
N ALA A 39 -14.58 -16.45 22.62
CA ALA A 39 -14.00 -17.55 23.35
C ALA A 39 -12.74 -17.92 22.57
N ASP A 40 -11.59 -17.73 23.20
CA ASP A 40 -10.28 -18.07 22.65
C ASP A 40 -10.32 -19.57 22.42
N SER A 41 -10.76 -19.93 21.21
CA SER A 41 -10.91 -21.30 20.80
C SER A 41 -9.49 -21.76 20.63
N ALA A 42 -8.91 -22.35 21.68
CA ALA A 42 -7.51 -22.74 21.72
C ALA A 42 -7.17 -23.41 20.39
N LYS A 43 -6.29 -22.76 19.61
CA LYS A 43 -5.96 -23.20 18.26
C LYS A 43 -5.55 -24.67 18.32
N PRO A 44 -5.99 -25.53 17.37
CA PRO A 44 -5.69 -26.94 17.44
C PRO A 44 -4.17 -27.17 17.48
N ARG A 45 -3.74 -28.05 18.38
CA ARG A 45 -2.33 -28.40 18.60
C ARG A 45 -1.75 -28.94 17.30
N ALA A 46 -0.57 -28.46 16.93
CA ALA A 46 0.13 -28.87 15.71
C ALA A 46 1.59 -29.18 16.05
N LEU A 47 1.98 -30.46 16.01
CA LEU A 47 3.34 -30.88 16.35
C LEU A 47 4.36 -30.49 15.28
N VAL A 48 3.92 -30.41 14.02
CA VAL A 48 4.73 -30.01 12.87
C VAL A 48 4.05 -28.81 12.21
N VAL A 49 4.79 -27.73 12.08
CA VAL A 49 4.32 -26.50 11.45
C VAL A 49 5.23 -26.13 10.29
N VAL A 50 4.65 -25.71 9.17
CA VAL A 50 5.38 -25.18 8.01
C VAL A 50 5.16 -23.68 7.94
N VAL A 51 6.23 -22.91 7.77
CA VAL A 51 6.24 -21.46 7.60
C VAL A 51 6.82 -21.13 6.22
N PRO A 52 5.96 -20.89 5.21
CA PRO A 52 6.45 -20.52 3.88
C PRO A 52 7.08 -19.12 3.85
N ILE A 53 8.27 -19.01 3.26
CA ILE A 53 9.03 -17.78 3.04
C ILE A 53 9.35 -17.70 1.54
N HIS A 54 8.44 -17.04 0.81
CA HIS A 54 8.50 -16.95 -0.65
C HIS A 54 8.68 -15.50 -1.11
N GLY A 55 9.49 -15.32 -2.16
CA GLY A 55 9.76 -14.03 -2.79
C GLY A 55 10.86 -13.25 -2.07
N ALA A 56 10.95 -11.95 -2.36
CA ALA A 56 11.99 -11.10 -1.77
C ALA A 56 11.81 -10.97 -0.25
N ILE A 57 12.92 -11.01 0.48
CA ILE A 57 12.93 -10.78 1.93
C ILE A 57 12.81 -9.28 2.20
N ASP A 58 11.78 -8.89 2.93
CA ASP A 58 11.52 -7.53 3.37
C ASP A 58 10.98 -7.51 4.82
N ASP A 59 10.66 -6.32 5.30
CA ASP A 59 10.14 -6.10 6.65
C ASP A 59 8.77 -6.76 6.87
N ILE A 60 7.93 -6.85 5.83
CA ILE A 60 6.61 -7.49 5.89
C ILE A 60 6.77 -9.00 6.06
N VAL A 61 7.68 -9.61 5.30
CA VAL A 61 8.03 -11.02 5.41
C VAL A 61 8.59 -11.31 6.80
N ARG A 62 9.50 -10.46 7.31
CA ARG A 62 10.09 -10.59 8.66
C ARG A 62 9.02 -10.57 9.75
N ASP A 63 8.10 -9.62 9.72
CA ASP A 63 7.01 -9.54 10.69
C ASP A 63 6.00 -10.70 10.55
N SER A 64 5.74 -11.13 9.31
CA SER A 64 4.90 -12.32 9.03
C SER A 64 5.55 -13.62 9.55
N VAL A 65 6.87 -13.77 9.39
CA VAL A 65 7.62 -14.91 9.95
C VAL A 65 7.57 -14.89 11.47
N GLN A 66 7.77 -13.73 12.10
CA GLN A 66 7.66 -13.59 13.56
C GLN A 66 6.30 -14.07 14.07
N ARG A 67 5.19 -13.53 13.53
CA ARG A 67 3.83 -13.93 13.94
C ARG A 67 3.58 -15.43 13.76
N ARG A 68 4.12 -16.03 12.69
CA ARG A 68 3.95 -17.45 12.40
C ARG A 68 4.81 -18.35 13.30
N ILE A 69 5.98 -17.90 13.73
CA ILE A 69 6.78 -18.57 14.76
C ILE A 69 6.04 -18.54 16.10
N GLU A 70 5.54 -17.37 16.51
CA GLU A 70 4.74 -17.21 17.74
C GLU A 70 3.49 -18.10 17.70
N GLU A 71 2.80 -18.13 16.56
CA GLU A 71 1.65 -19.03 16.36
C GLU A 71 2.06 -20.51 16.43
N ALA A 72 3.16 -20.92 15.80
CA ALA A 72 3.66 -22.29 15.86
C ALA A 72 3.96 -22.71 17.31
N GLN A 73 4.57 -21.83 18.09
CA GLN A 73 4.83 -22.04 19.52
C GLN A 73 3.53 -22.15 20.32
N SER A 74 2.54 -21.28 20.07
CA SER A 74 1.23 -21.33 20.73
C SER A 74 0.47 -22.64 20.45
N ARG A 75 0.68 -23.23 19.28
CA ARG A 75 0.13 -24.54 18.88
C ARG A 75 0.92 -25.72 19.44
N GLY A 76 1.99 -25.48 20.20
CA GLY A 76 2.83 -26.51 20.80
C GLY A 76 3.69 -27.28 19.80
N ALA A 77 4.13 -26.63 18.71
CA ALA A 77 4.98 -27.23 17.69
C ALA A 77 6.29 -27.75 18.26
N LYS A 78 6.68 -28.96 17.83
CA LYS A 78 7.98 -29.58 18.12
C LYS A 78 8.91 -29.55 16.91
N THR A 79 8.37 -29.35 15.72
CA THR A 79 9.13 -29.10 14.50
C THR A 79 8.55 -27.91 13.75
N ILE A 80 9.41 -26.95 13.40
CA ILE A 80 9.08 -25.82 12.54
C ILE A 80 9.92 -25.95 11.27
N ILE A 81 9.24 -26.11 10.14
CA ILE A 81 9.83 -26.20 8.80
C ILE A 81 9.69 -24.83 8.14
N PHE A 82 10.79 -24.17 7.83
CA PHE A 82 10.82 -22.96 7.02
C PHE A 82 10.99 -23.37 5.56
N GLU A 83 9.92 -23.25 4.78
CA GLU A 83 9.97 -23.52 3.33
C GLU A 83 10.49 -22.27 2.62
N LEU A 84 11.64 -22.40 1.96
CA LEU A 84 12.37 -21.29 1.33
C LEU A 84 12.26 -21.35 -0.19
N ASP A 85 11.70 -20.30 -0.79
CA ASP A 85 11.74 -20.00 -2.22
C ASP A 85 12.03 -18.50 -2.39
N THR A 86 13.30 -18.10 -2.28
CA THR A 86 13.69 -16.69 -2.26
C THR A 86 14.97 -16.41 -3.05
N PRO A 87 14.99 -15.31 -3.84
CA PRO A 87 16.20 -14.80 -4.46
C PRO A 87 17.05 -13.94 -3.52
N GLY A 88 16.60 -13.72 -2.27
CA GLY A 88 17.26 -12.81 -1.32
C GLY A 88 16.41 -11.58 -1.01
N GLY A 89 17.04 -10.53 -0.47
CA GLY A 89 16.35 -9.29 -0.12
C GLY A 89 17.13 -8.44 0.89
N ALA A 90 16.41 -7.72 1.74
CA ALA A 90 16.99 -6.84 2.74
C ALA A 90 17.82 -7.61 3.78
N VAL A 91 19.12 -7.28 3.88
CA VAL A 91 20.06 -7.91 4.82
C VAL A 91 19.61 -7.74 6.27
N THR A 92 19.09 -6.57 6.63
CA THR A 92 18.60 -6.28 8.00
C THR A 92 17.44 -7.20 8.39
N SER A 93 16.45 -7.34 7.50
CA SER A 93 15.29 -8.20 7.73
C SER A 93 15.69 -9.68 7.77
N ALA A 94 16.66 -10.10 6.95
CA ALA A 94 17.24 -11.45 7.00
C ALA A 94 17.94 -11.74 8.34
N LEU A 95 18.76 -10.81 8.83
CA LEU A 95 19.44 -10.92 10.13
C LEU A 95 18.42 -11.03 11.28
N ASP A 96 17.33 -10.26 11.22
CA ASP A 96 16.27 -10.33 12.22
C ASP A 96 15.55 -11.68 12.19
N ILE A 97 15.25 -12.23 11.00
CA ILE A 97 14.70 -13.57 10.86
C ILE A 97 15.66 -14.62 11.44
N CYS A 98 16.96 -14.51 11.19
CA CYS A 98 17.96 -15.41 11.78
C CYS A 98 17.95 -15.34 13.31
N ARG A 99 17.82 -14.14 13.90
CA ARG A 99 17.69 -13.98 15.36
C ARG A 99 16.39 -14.59 15.89
N LEU A 100 15.27 -14.44 15.18
CA LEU A 100 13.99 -15.06 15.53
C LEU A 100 14.08 -16.59 15.49
N ILE A 101 14.74 -17.16 14.48
CA ILE A 101 14.96 -18.62 14.40
C ILE A 101 15.86 -19.08 15.56
N LYS A 102 16.92 -18.33 15.85
CA LYS A 102 17.87 -18.62 16.93
C LYS A 102 17.27 -18.47 18.33
N SER A 103 16.18 -17.71 18.50
CA SER A 103 15.47 -17.57 19.78
C SER A 103 14.44 -18.68 20.03
N ILE A 104 14.14 -19.50 19.02
CA ILE A 104 13.26 -20.67 19.18
C ILE A 104 13.89 -21.64 20.22
N PRO A 105 13.10 -22.15 21.19
CA PRO A 105 13.58 -23.07 22.21
C PRO A 105 14.37 -24.28 21.70
N GLY A 106 15.29 -24.75 22.54
CA GLY A 106 16.18 -25.89 22.27
C GLY A 106 15.47 -27.16 21.82
N ASP A 107 14.29 -27.40 22.36
CA ASP A 107 13.47 -28.60 22.18
C ASP A 107 12.55 -28.57 20.94
N VAL A 108 12.56 -27.46 20.19
CA VAL A 108 11.81 -27.32 18.93
C VAL A 108 12.76 -27.42 17.76
N ARG A 109 12.63 -28.47 16.94
CA ARG A 109 13.47 -28.70 15.75
C ARG A 109 13.19 -27.65 14.67
N THR A 110 14.20 -26.92 14.23
CA THR A 110 14.09 -25.96 13.12
C THR A 110 14.71 -26.55 11.87
N VAL A 111 13.93 -26.61 10.80
CA VAL A 111 14.32 -27.21 9.52
C VAL A 111 14.16 -26.18 8.42
N ALA A 112 15.20 -25.89 7.66
CA ALA A 112 15.08 -25.17 6.40
C ALA A 112 14.82 -26.18 5.29
N TRP A 113 13.72 -26.03 4.57
CA TRP A 113 13.47 -26.79 3.35
C TRP A 113 13.59 -25.85 2.16
N VAL A 114 14.69 -25.96 1.40
CA VAL A 114 14.94 -25.16 0.21
C VAL A 114 14.11 -25.74 -0.93
N ASN A 115 12.97 -25.12 -1.21
CA ASN A 115 12.06 -25.50 -2.28
C ASN A 115 12.26 -24.55 -3.46
N LYS A 116 12.99 -25.01 -4.47
CA LYS A 116 13.54 -24.24 -5.63
C LYS A 116 14.78 -23.41 -5.35
N GLN A 117 14.78 -22.47 -4.40
CA GLN A 117 15.96 -21.59 -4.23
C GLN A 117 16.04 -20.91 -2.85
N ALA A 118 17.27 -20.76 -2.37
CA ALA A 118 17.62 -19.96 -1.21
C ALA A 118 18.92 -19.19 -1.50
N TYR A 119 18.81 -18.07 -2.22
CA TYR A 119 19.95 -17.20 -2.51
C TYR A 119 20.07 -16.06 -1.51
N SER A 120 21.29 -15.57 -1.29
CA SER A 120 21.56 -14.40 -0.46
C SER A 120 20.92 -14.50 0.93
N ALA A 121 19.98 -13.62 1.28
CA ALA A 121 19.22 -13.67 2.52
C ALA A 121 18.57 -15.05 2.78
N GLY A 122 18.16 -15.78 1.74
CA GLY A 122 17.60 -17.12 1.87
C GLY A 122 18.59 -18.15 2.41
N ALA A 123 19.83 -18.17 1.89
CA ALA A 123 20.86 -19.06 2.39
C ALA A 123 21.20 -18.71 3.84
N MET A 124 21.33 -17.43 4.17
CA MET A 124 21.55 -16.97 5.55
C MET A 124 20.48 -17.51 6.52
N ILE A 125 19.20 -17.41 6.14
CA ILE A 125 18.08 -17.96 6.92
C ILE A 125 18.16 -19.48 7.01
N ALA A 126 18.57 -20.16 5.93
CA ALA A 126 18.74 -21.61 5.92
C ALA A 126 19.81 -22.08 6.90
N VAL A 127 20.99 -21.44 6.91
CA VAL A 127 22.10 -21.76 7.83
C VAL A 127 21.72 -21.49 9.29
N ALA A 128 20.81 -20.55 9.56
CA ALA A 128 20.29 -20.31 10.91
C ALA A 128 19.42 -21.47 11.46
N CYS A 129 18.88 -22.32 10.60
CA CYS A 129 18.14 -23.52 10.99
C CYS A 129 19.08 -24.67 11.40
N ARG A 130 18.61 -25.62 12.23
CA ARG A 130 19.44 -26.75 12.69
C ARG A 130 19.73 -27.77 11.59
N GLU A 131 18.83 -27.88 10.62
CA GLU A 131 18.95 -28.83 9.53
C GLU A 131 18.47 -28.18 8.24
N ILE A 132 19.17 -28.45 7.14
CA ILE A 132 18.78 -28.04 5.79
C ILE A 132 18.39 -29.29 5.01
N TRP A 133 17.28 -29.20 4.29
CA TRP A 133 16.80 -30.17 3.32
C TRP A 133 16.58 -29.47 1.98
N MET A 134 16.89 -30.16 0.89
CA MET A 134 16.77 -29.60 -0.46
C MET A 134 15.56 -30.22 -1.17
N SER A 135 14.89 -29.49 -2.05
CA SER A 135 13.98 -30.09 -3.03
C SER A 135 14.74 -30.53 -4.29
N PRO A 136 14.17 -31.39 -5.16
CA PRO A 136 14.72 -31.60 -6.48
C PRO A 136 14.87 -30.28 -7.24
N ALA A 137 15.97 -30.15 -7.99
CA ALA A 137 16.29 -28.97 -8.79
C ALA A 137 16.29 -27.66 -7.98
N SER A 138 16.82 -27.70 -6.75
CA SER A 138 16.97 -26.52 -5.90
C SER A 138 18.42 -26.09 -5.73
N SER A 139 18.60 -24.82 -5.38
CA SER A 139 19.92 -24.22 -5.20
C SER A 139 20.01 -23.35 -3.93
N ILE A 140 21.21 -23.25 -3.35
CA ILE A 140 21.51 -22.45 -2.16
C ILE A 140 22.90 -21.80 -2.29
N GLY A 141 23.05 -20.55 -1.86
CA GLY A 141 24.35 -19.84 -1.87
C GLY A 141 24.23 -18.39 -2.36
N ASP A 142 25.28 -17.87 -3.00
CA ASP A 142 25.34 -16.53 -3.61
C ASP A 142 24.94 -15.39 -2.66
N CYS A 143 25.79 -15.11 -1.67
CA CYS A 143 25.47 -14.27 -0.52
C CYS A 143 26.29 -12.99 -0.40
N ALA A 144 27.11 -12.67 -1.40
CA ALA A 144 27.81 -11.39 -1.39
C ALA A 144 26.79 -10.23 -1.43
N PRO A 145 26.95 -9.21 -0.56
CA PRO A 145 26.05 -8.08 -0.55
C PRO A 145 26.25 -7.23 -1.81
N ILE A 146 25.15 -6.92 -2.48
CA ILE A 146 25.12 -5.96 -3.59
C ILE A 146 24.57 -4.63 -3.10
N MET A 147 25.24 -3.54 -3.46
CA MET A 147 24.72 -2.19 -3.28
C MET A 147 24.17 -1.72 -4.61
N ILE A 148 22.91 -1.32 -4.63
CA ILE A 148 22.28 -0.75 -5.83
C ILE A 148 21.92 0.70 -5.50
N ALA A 149 22.40 1.62 -6.34
CA ALA A 149 22.07 3.04 -6.29
C ALA A 149 21.01 3.37 -7.37
N PRO A 150 20.41 4.56 -7.33
CA PRO A 150 19.46 5.00 -8.37
C PRO A 150 20.05 4.99 -9.80
N THR A 151 21.37 5.06 -9.94
CA THR A 151 22.09 4.98 -11.23
C THR A 151 22.43 3.54 -11.65
N GLY A 152 22.06 2.53 -10.85
CA GLY A 152 22.38 1.12 -11.08
C GLY A 152 23.26 0.51 -9.96
N PRO A 153 23.71 -0.75 -10.14
CA PRO A 153 24.61 -1.41 -9.21
C PRO A 153 25.89 -0.59 -8.96
N VAL A 154 26.29 -0.48 -7.70
CA VAL A 154 27.51 0.21 -7.28
C VAL A 154 28.56 -0.82 -6.95
N THR A 155 29.70 -0.74 -7.63
CA THR A 155 30.87 -1.52 -7.27
C THR A 155 31.50 -0.93 -6.00
N LEU A 156 31.45 -1.69 -4.91
CA LEU A 156 32.14 -1.32 -3.67
C LEU A 156 33.64 -1.54 -3.79
N GLY A 157 34.43 -0.56 -3.31
CA GLY A 157 35.85 -0.76 -3.07
C GLY A 157 36.11 -1.76 -1.93
N GLU A 158 37.32 -2.33 -1.86
CA GLU A 158 37.64 -3.42 -0.93
C GLU A 158 37.31 -3.11 0.54
N VAL A 159 37.65 -1.91 1.03
CA VAL A 159 37.41 -1.50 2.43
C VAL A 159 35.93 -1.35 2.73
N GLU A 160 35.14 -0.83 1.79
CA GLU A 160 33.70 -0.66 1.94
C GLU A 160 32.99 -2.02 1.89
N ARG A 161 33.39 -2.87 0.94
CA ARG A 161 32.90 -4.24 0.82
C ARG A 161 33.13 -5.03 2.11
N ALA A 162 34.34 -5.01 2.66
CA ALA A 162 34.66 -5.70 3.90
C ALA A 162 33.80 -5.21 5.08
N LYS A 163 33.42 -3.92 5.12
CA LYS A 163 32.50 -3.38 6.14
C LYS A 163 31.08 -3.90 5.98
N VAL A 164 30.59 -4.03 4.75
CA VAL A 164 29.23 -4.54 4.47
C VAL A 164 29.16 -6.06 4.65
N GLU A 165 30.22 -6.78 4.29
CA GLU A 165 30.32 -8.24 4.45
C GLU A 165 30.50 -8.65 5.91
N SER A 166 31.20 -7.87 6.74
CA SER A 166 31.56 -8.25 8.11
C SER A 166 30.37 -8.75 8.96
N PRO A 167 29.21 -8.06 9.03
CA PRO A 167 28.04 -8.56 9.75
C PRO A 167 27.47 -9.86 9.17
N ILE A 168 27.55 -10.04 7.85
CA ILE A 168 27.04 -11.22 7.13
C ILE A 168 27.94 -12.42 7.43
N ILE A 169 29.26 -12.25 7.30
CA ILE A 169 30.26 -13.28 7.64
C ILE A 169 30.09 -13.72 9.10
N GLN A 170 29.90 -12.77 10.02
CA GLN A 170 29.70 -13.07 11.43
C GLN A 170 28.43 -13.90 11.63
N GLU A 171 27.31 -13.55 10.99
CA GLU A 171 26.08 -14.33 11.09
C GLU A 171 26.23 -15.76 10.53
N PHE A 172 26.86 -15.91 9.35
CA PHE A 172 27.14 -17.23 8.77
C PHE A 172 28.03 -18.07 9.68
N ARG A 173 29.10 -17.49 10.23
CA ARG A 173 29.99 -18.18 11.18
C ARG A 173 29.24 -18.62 12.43
N ASP A 174 28.45 -17.72 13.03
CA ASP A 174 27.71 -17.99 14.27
C ASP A 174 26.67 -19.09 14.05
N SER A 175 25.92 -19.03 12.95
CA SER A 175 24.90 -20.03 12.60
C SER A 175 25.52 -21.36 12.18
N ALA A 176 26.61 -21.35 11.43
CA ALA A 176 27.36 -22.55 11.05
C ALA A 176 27.91 -23.29 12.28
N THR A 177 28.58 -22.56 13.18
CA THR A 177 29.12 -23.13 14.43
C THR A 177 28.02 -23.69 15.32
N ARG A 178 26.88 -22.97 15.41
CA ARG A 178 25.73 -23.40 16.23
C ARG A 178 25.09 -24.68 15.72
N ASN A 179 24.99 -24.85 14.41
CA ASN A 179 24.21 -25.91 13.79
C ASN A 179 25.06 -27.04 13.18
N GLY A 180 26.39 -26.89 13.18
CA GLY A 180 27.33 -27.90 12.69
C GLY A 180 27.55 -27.87 11.19
N TYR A 181 27.36 -26.73 10.53
CA TYR A 181 27.74 -26.52 9.14
C TYR A 181 29.22 -26.16 9.02
N ASP A 182 29.86 -26.54 7.92
CA ASP A 182 31.26 -26.22 7.69
C ASP A 182 31.47 -24.69 7.57
N PRO A 183 32.33 -24.08 8.41
CA PRO A 183 32.54 -22.64 8.38
C PRO A 183 33.21 -22.12 7.10
N LEU A 184 34.04 -22.92 6.42
CA LEU A 184 34.70 -22.51 5.18
C LEU A 184 33.68 -22.47 4.04
N LEU A 185 32.85 -23.50 3.88
CA LEU A 185 31.75 -23.48 2.91
C LEU A 185 30.77 -22.34 3.17
N SER A 186 30.42 -22.13 4.44
CA SER A 186 29.50 -21.05 4.83
C SER A 186 30.06 -19.67 4.50
N ARG A 187 31.37 -19.47 4.67
CA ARG A 187 32.07 -18.23 4.31
C ARG A 187 32.20 -18.05 2.80
N ALA A 188 32.48 -19.12 2.06
CA ALA A 188 32.60 -19.12 0.60
C ALA A 188 31.33 -18.68 -0.13
N MET A 189 30.16 -18.81 0.51
CA MET A 189 28.92 -18.24 -0.03
C MET A 189 28.92 -16.71 -0.02
N VAL A 190 29.66 -16.08 0.89
CA VAL A 190 29.58 -14.63 1.17
C VAL A 190 30.73 -13.85 0.54
N VAL A 191 31.94 -14.42 0.55
CA VAL A 191 33.18 -13.72 0.21
C VAL A 191 33.83 -14.38 -0.99
N THR A 192 34.12 -13.58 -2.01
CA THR A 192 35.01 -13.96 -3.12
C THR A 192 36.47 -13.82 -2.69
N GLY A 193 37.37 -14.59 -3.30
CA GLY A 193 38.81 -14.47 -3.10
C GLY A 193 39.43 -15.56 -2.23
N ASP A 194 38.59 -16.35 -1.56
CA ASP A 194 38.98 -17.61 -0.94
C ASP A 194 38.85 -18.75 -1.97
N GLU A 195 39.63 -19.81 -1.79
CA GLU A 195 39.44 -21.06 -2.53
C GLU A 195 39.19 -22.17 -1.52
N VAL A 196 38.21 -23.03 -1.80
CA VAL A 196 37.87 -24.15 -0.91
C VAL A 196 38.11 -25.47 -1.61
N TRP A 197 38.88 -26.34 -0.99
CA TRP A 197 39.20 -27.66 -1.51
C TRP A 197 38.62 -28.74 -0.62
N TRP A 198 38.10 -29.81 -1.22
CA TRP A 198 37.55 -30.94 -0.46
C TRP A 198 38.50 -32.12 -0.47
N ILE A 199 38.98 -32.51 0.71
CA ILE A 199 39.95 -33.59 0.87
C ILE A 199 39.38 -34.74 1.71
N GLU A 200 39.85 -35.94 1.43
CA GLU A 200 39.60 -37.14 2.22
C GLU A 200 40.91 -37.81 2.61
N LYS A 201 40.89 -38.49 3.76
CA LYS A 201 42.02 -39.27 4.23
C LYS A 201 42.10 -40.58 3.45
N ILE A 202 43.30 -40.94 3.00
CA ILE A 202 43.53 -42.12 2.15
C ILE A 202 43.23 -43.41 2.94
N ALA A 203 43.65 -43.48 4.20
CA ALA A 203 43.43 -44.64 5.05
C ALA A 203 41.97 -44.79 5.50
N GLU A 204 41.22 -43.67 5.59
CA GLU A 204 39.85 -43.63 6.08
C GLU A 204 39.03 -42.61 5.27
N PRO A 205 38.49 -42.99 4.10
CA PRO A 205 37.78 -42.07 3.20
C PRO A 205 36.51 -41.43 3.77
N SER A 206 36.01 -41.92 4.91
CA SER A 206 34.94 -41.29 5.68
C SER A 206 35.39 -40.03 6.42
N GLU A 207 36.69 -39.90 6.70
CA GLU A 207 37.27 -38.69 7.29
C GLU A 207 37.53 -37.66 6.18
N ARG A 208 36.64 -36.67 6.11
CA ARG A 208 36.64 -35.63 5.08
C ARG A 208 36.61 -34.25 5.70
N ARG A 209 37.23 -33.28 5.03
CA ARG A 209 37.20 -31.88 5.45
C ARG A 209 37.39 -30.93 4.28
N PHE A 210 36.87 -29.73 4.44
CA PHE A 210 37.15 -28.60 3.57
C PHE A 210 38.38 -27.88 4.09
N VAL A 211 39.25 -27.46 3.18
CA VAL A 211 40.52 -26.81 3.51
C VAL A 211 40.77 -25.61 2.59
N ASP A 212 41.48 -24.62 3.11
CA ASP A 212 41.99 -23.48 2.34
C ASP A 212 43.23 -23.87 1.52
N PRO A 213 43.75 -22.99 0.63
CA PRO A 213 44.91 -23.29 -0.20
C PRO A 213 46.18 -23.58 0.60
N ASP A 214 46.37 -22.88 1.71
CA ASP A 214 47.57 -23.03 2.54
C ASP A 214 47.56 -24.41 3.25
N GLU A 215 46.40 -24.85 3.73
CA GLU A 215 46.23 -26.15 4.35
C GLU A 215 46.27 -27.28 3.31
N LYS A 216 45.69 -27.09 2.12
CA LYS A 216 45.88 -28.03 1.00
C LYS A 216 47.35 -28.20 0.66
N ALA A 217 48.10 -27.10 0.54
CA ALA A 217 49.53 -27.16 0.22
C ALA A 217 50.28 -28.01 1.25
N ARG A 218 50.07 -27.72 2.55
CA ARG A 218 50.70 -28.47 3.65
C ARG A 218 50.35 -29.96 3.70
N LEU A 219 49.14 -30.34 3.28
CA LEU A 219 48.64 -31.72 3.43
C LEU A 219 48.82 -32.57 2.17
N ILE A 220 48.92 -31.93 1.00
CA ILE A 220 48.93 -32.61 -0.29
C ILE A 220 50.10 -32.12 -1.15
N ASP A 221 50.15 -30.84 -1.49
CA ASP A 221 51.06 -30.36 -2.54
C ASP A 221 52.54 -30.43 -2.09
N ASP A 222 52.82 -30.06 -0.84
CA ASP A 222 54.16 -30.04 -0.22
C ASP A 222 54.58 -31.38 0.40
N VAL A 223 53.72 -32.40 0.30
CA VAL A 223 53.98 -33.75 0.84
C VAL A 223 54.35 -34.70 -0.30
N GLU A 224 55.46 -35.43 -0.13
CA GLU A 224 55.90 -36.45 -1.08
C GLU A 224 54.78 -37.50 -1.30
N PRO A 225 54.51 -37.92 -2.56
CA PRO A 225 53.37 -38.78 -2.89
C PRO A 225 53.25 -40.05 -2.05
N GLU A 226 54.38 -40.64 -1.66
CA GLU A 226 54.46 -41.88 -0.87
C GLU A 226 54.09 -41.69 0.60
N SER A 227 54.21 -40.47 1.11
CA SER A 227 53.91 -40.08 2.49
C SER A 227 52.57 -39.35 2.63
N ARG A 228 51.80 -39.19 1.55
CA ARG A 228 50.52 -38.48 1.59
C ARG A 228 49.48 -39.25 2.38
N GLU A 229 48.90 -38.60 3.38
CA GLU A 229 47.74 -39.12 4.12
C GLU A 229 46.41 -38.64 3.54
N TRP A 230 46.43 -37.58 2.73
CA TRP A 230 45.24 -36.91 2.21
C TRP A 230 45.25 -36.87 0.68
N ARG A 231 44.06 -36.88 0.09
CA ARG A 231 43.85 -36.69 -1.35
C ARG A 231 42.59 -35.89 -1.61
N LEU A 232 42.46 -35.33 -2.81
CA LEU A 232 41.26 -34.65 -3.25
C LEU A 232 40.10 -35.63 -3.42
N VAL A 233 38.90 -35.19 -3.03
CA VAL A 233 37.66 -35.90 -3.33
C VAL A 233 37.25 -35.57 -4.76
N GLU A 234 37.44 -36.50 -5.69
CA GLU A 234 37.08 -36.30 -7.11
C GLU A 234 35.68 -36.85 -7.46
N ARG A 235 35.15 -37.73 -6.61
CA ARG A 235 33.85 -38.39 -6.81
C ARG A 235 33.13 -38.57 -5.49
N ALA A 236 31.82 -38.37 -5.52
CA ALA A 236 30.94 -38.58 -4.38
C ALA A 236 29.68 -39.31 -4.83
N VAL A 237 29.11 -40.12 -3.94
CA VAL A 237 27.83 -40.78 -4.16
C VAL A 237 26.76 -39.99 -3.44
N VAL A 238 25.69 -39.64 -4.15
CA VAL A 238 24.52 -38.98 -3.57
C VAL A 238 23.30 -39.89 -3.69
N GLU A 239 22.50 -39.92 -2.64
CA GLU A 239 21.17 -40.52 -2.69
C GLU A 239 20.17 -39.50 -3.23
N ARG A 240 19.50 -39.86 -4.32
CA ARG A 240 18.42 -39.05 -4.90
C ARG A 240 17.17 -39.17 -4.05
N ALA A 241 16.25 -38.23 -4.23
CA ALA A 241 15.01 -38.24 -3.48
C ALA A 241 14.11 -39.47 -3.72
N ASN A 242 14.31 -40.23 -4.81
CA ASN A 242 13.66 -41.52 -5.08
C ASN A 242 14.40 -42.74 -4.48
N GLY A 243 15.46 -42.53 -3.69
CA GLY A 243 16.29 -43.58 -3.08
C GLY A 243 17.39 -44.13 -4.00
N GLU A 244 17.49 -43.68 -5.26
CA GLU A 244 18.56 -44.12 -6.16
C GLU A 244 19.88 -43.44 -5.84
N THR A 245 20.95 -44.20 -5.70
CA THR A 245 22.31 -43.65 -5.56
C THR A 245 22.91 -43.31 -6.91
N ARG A 246 23.55 -42.14 -7.02
CA ARG A 246 24.30 -41.73 -8.22
C ARG A 246 25.69 -41.26 -7.84
N GLU A 247 26.70 -41.75 -8.55
CA GLU A 247 28.05 -41.21 -8.50
C GLU A 247 28.11 -39.90 -9.30
N ILE A 248 28.64 -38.85 -8.67
CA ILE A 248 28.80 -37.51 -9.24
C ILE A 248 30.29 -37.17 -9.20
N LYS A 249 30.80 -36.61 -10.30
CA LYS A 249 32.14 -36.03 -10.36
C LYS A 249 32.14 -34.71 -9.60
N VAL A 250 33.02 -34.59 -8.62
CA VAL A 250 33.22 -33.38 -7.83
C VAL A 250 34.18 -32.46 -8.58
N GLY A 251 33.77 -31.20 -8.78
CA GLY A 251 34.66 -30.16 -9.27
C GLY A 251 35.62 -29.72 -8.17
N GLN A 252 36.90 -29.59 -8.50
CA GLN A 252 37.93 -29.06 -7.60
C GLN A 252 38.57 -27.81 -8.25
N PRO A 253 38.79 -26.72 -7.49
CA PRO A 253 38.30 -26.51 -6.12
C PRO A 253 36.77 -26.51 -6.07
N VAL A 254 36.23 -26.76 -4.87
CA VAL A 254 34.77 -26.72 -4.62
C VAL A 254 34.24 -25.30 -4.77
N ASP A 255 35.04 -24.31 -4.35
CA ASP A 255 34.78 -22.89 -4.56
C ASP A 255 36.04 -22.24 -5.14
N ARG A 256 35.89 -21.47 -6.22
CA ARG A 256 37.01 -20.79 -6.88
C ARG A 256 37.13 -19.36 -6.40
N LYS A 257 38.35 -18.86 -6.46
CA LYS A 257 38.71 -17.49 -6.07
C LYS A 257 37.82 -16.38 -6.65
N ASP A 258 37.38 -16.55 -7.89
CA ASP A 258 36.67 -15.50 -8.65
C ASP A 258 35.14 -15.69 -8.67
N GLU A 259 34.59 -16.67 -7.94
CA GLU A 259 33.16 -16.91 -7.86
C GLU A 259 32.68 -17.02 -6.40
N LEU A 260 31.37 -17.08 -6.21
CA LEU A 260 30.76 -17.34 -4.91
C LEU A 260 30.22 -18.76 -4.89
N LEU A 261 30.35 -19.43 -3.76
CA LEU A 261 29.83 -20.78 -3.64
C LEU A 261 28.32 -20.78 -3.79
N THR A 262 27.86 -21.47 -4.83
CA THR A 262 26.46 -21.78 -5.06
C THR A 262 26.34 -23.29 -5.26
N MET A 263 25.54 -23.93 -4.42
CA MET A 263 25.36 -25.36 -4.42
C MET A 263 24.02 -25.74 -5.02
N SER A 264 24.03 -26.74 -5.90
CA SER A 264 22.80 -27.48 -6.24
C SER A 264 22.36 -28.37 -5.06
N GLN A 265 21.17 -28.95 -5.16
CA GLN A 265 20.70 -29.93 -4.19
C GLN A 265 21.66 -31.12 -4.01
N TYR A 266 22.42 -31.47 -5.05
CA TYR A 266 23.37 -32.58 -4.95
C TYR A 266 24.64 -32.14 -4.24
N ASP A 267 25.18 -30.97 -4.58
CA ASP A 267 26.38 -30.41 -3.96
C ASP A 267 26.16 -30.20 -2.45
N ALA A 268 25.01 -29.61 -2.10
CA ALA A 268 24.64 -29.38 -0.70
C ALA A 268 24.59 -30.68 0.11
N VAL A 269 24.10 -31.78 -0.46
CA VAL A 269 24.03 -33.08 0.23
C VAL A 269 25.40 -33.75 0.30
N ILE A 270 26.16 -33.80 -0.80
CA ILE A 270 27.48 -34.48 -0.79
C ILE A 270 28.49 -33.76 0.09
N TYR A 271 28.40 -32.43 0.21
CA TYR A 271 29.25 -31.64 1.08
C TYR A 271 28.80 -31.69 2.55
N GLY A 272 27.72 -32.39 2.86
CA GLY A 272 27.16 -32.49 4.22
C GLY A 272 26.47 -31.22 4.70
N PHE A 273 26.22 -30.25 3.81
CA PHE A 273 25.54 -29.01 4.12
C PHE A 273 24.02 -29.19 4.26
N ALA A 274 23.45 -30.13 3.50
CA ALA A 274 22.07 -30.57 3.59
C ALA A 274 21.97 -32.04 4.01
N ARG A 275 20.94 -32.39 4.78
CA ARG A 275 20.68 -33.76 5.28
C ARG A 275 20.19 -34.72 4.19
N GLY A 276 19.56 -34.19 3.15
CA GLY A 276 19.03 -34.98 2.05
C GLY A 276 18.13 -34.17 1.14
N ILE A 277 17.52 -34.88 0.19
CA ILE A 277 16.59 -34.32 -0.79
C ILE A 277 15.19 -34.85 -0.50
N ALA A 278 14.20 -33.97 -0.39
CA ALA A 278 12.80 -34.32 -0.21
C ALA A 278 11.95 -33.80 -1.38
N GLN A 279 11.11 -34.66 -1.97
CA GLN A 279 10.29 -34.33 -3.15
C GLN A 279 9.21 -33.28 -2.82
N ASP A 280 8.55 -33.47 -1.68
CA ASP A 280 7.45 -32.63 -1.20
C ASP A 280 7.43 -32.63 0.34
N LEU A 281 6.46 -31.92 0.92
CA LEU A 281 6.30 -31.81 2.38
C LEU A 281 5.98 -33.15 3.05
N GLU A 282 5.32 -34.07 2.34
CA GLU A 282 4.95 -35.38 2.89
C GLU A 282 6.18 -36.28 2.97
N ASP A 283 6.98 -36.33 1.90
CA ASP A 283 8.28 -37.00 1.88
C ASP A 283 9.23 -36.41 2.93
N LEU A 284 9.27 -35.08 3.06
CA LEU A 284 10.08 -34.43 4.10
C LEU A 284 9.61 -34.82 5.51
N ALA A 285 8.30 -34.80 5.77
CA ALA A 285 7.75 -35.17 7.08
C ALA A 285 8.10 -36.64 7.44
N MET A 286 8.01 -37.55 6.48
CA MET A 286 8.42 -38.95 6.65
C MET A 286 9.92 -39.06 6.97
N LYS A 287 10.79 -38.37 6.22
CA LYS A 287 12.24 -38.37 6.42
C LYS A 287 12.68 -37.72 7.74
N LEU A 288 11.92 -36.73 8.21
CA LEU A 288 12.11 -36.13 9.52
C LEU A 288 11.62 -37.03 10.67
N GLY A 289 10.90 -38.12 10.37
CA GLY A 289 10.33 -39.03 11.36
C GLY A 289 9.17 -38.42 12.14
N VAL A 290 8.43 -37.48 11.53
CA VAL A 290 7.30 -36.82 12.17
C VAL A 290 5.97 -37.39 11.63
N PRO A 291 5.18 -38.13 12.44
CA PRO A 291 3.99 -38.84 11.96
C PRO A 291 2.76 -37.92 11.79
N ALA A 292 2.85 -36.66 12.23
CA ALA A 292 1.74 -35.72 12.16
C ALA A 292 1.77 -34.96 10.82
N ALA A 293 0.60 -34.85 10.19
CA ALA A 293 0.44 -34.03 8.99
C ALA A 293 0.91 -32.58 9.28
N PRO A 294 1.84 -32.03 8.48
CA PRO A 294 2.32 -30.67 8.68
C PRO A 294 1.18 -29.66 8.55
N VAL A 295 1.08 -28.74 9.51
CA VAL A 295 0.15 -27.61 9.43
C VAL A 295 0.87 -26.44 8.77
N VAL A 296 0.45 -26.08 7.56
CA VAL A 296 1.01 -24.93 6.85
C VAL A 296 0.39 -23.64 7.39
N LEU A 297 1.23 -22.77 7.94
CA LEU A 297 0.86 -21.41 8.32
C LEU A 297 1.10 -20.48 7.12
N ASP A 298 0.13 -20.47 6.22
CA ASP A 298 0.08 -19.52 5.12
C ASP A 298 -0.06 -18.07 5.62
N LYS A 299 0.24 -17.12 4.73
CA LYS A 299 -0.05 -15.69 4.95
C LYS A 299 -1.52 -15.53 5.33
N SER A 300 -1.78 -14.79 6.40
CA SER A 300 -3.15 -14.55 6.88
C SER A 300 -4.01 -13.90 5.80
N GLY A 301 -5.34 -14.08 5.87
CA GLY A 301 -6.25 -13.42 4.93
C GLY A 301 -6.09 -11.89 4.92
N TRP A 302 -5.74 -11.33 6.08
CA TRP A 302 -5.45 -9.91 6.23
C TRP A 302 -4.13 -9.49 5.62
N GLU A 303 -3.08 -10.32 5.68
CA GLU A 303 -1.84 -10.10 4.93
C GLU A 303 -2.08 -10.15 3.42
N LYS A 304 -2.81 -11.14 2.92
CA LYS A 304 -3.14 -11.24 1.48
C LYS A 304 -3.92 -10.01 1.02
N PHE A 305 -4.89 -9.57 1.82
CA PHE A 305 -5.66 -8.35 1.55
C PHE A 305 -4.77 -7.10 1.59
N ALA A 306 -3.89 -6.95 2.58
CA ALA A 306 -2.97 -5.83 2.68
C ALA A 306 -1.97 -5.78 1.51
N ILE A 307 -1.46 -6.94 1.07
CA ILE A 307 -0.60 -7.05 -0.12
C ILE A 307 -1.36 -6.64 -1.38
N TRP A 308 -2.59 -7.13 -1.56
CA TRP A 308 -3.45 -6.77 -2.69
C TRP A 308 -3.76 -5.26 -2.70
N LEU A 309 -4.10 -4.70 -1.55
CA LEU A 309 -4.42 -3.28 -1.37
C LEU A 309 -3.20 -2.38 -1.60
N ASN A 310 -1.99 -2.89 -1.30
CA ASN A 310 -0.74 -2.19 -1.57
C ASN A 310 -0.24 -2.34 -3.02
N SER A 311 -0.92 -3.12 -3.87
CA SER A 311 -0.52 -3.25 -5.27
C SER A 311 -0.60 -1.91 -6.01
N PRO A 312 0.36 -1.56 -6.90
CA PRO A 312 0.39 -0.28 -7.60
C PRO A 312 -0.91 0.06 -8.34
N LEU A 313 -1.58 -0.95 -8.90
CA LEU A 313 -2.84 -0.80 -9.62
C LEU A 313 -3.99 -0.41 -8.68
N ILE A 314 -4.17 -1.12 -7.56
CA ILE A 314 -5.27 -0.82 -6.62
C ILE A 314 -5.05 0.54 -5.96
N ARG A 315 -3.81 0.86 -5.60
CA ARG A 315 -3.45 2.17 -5.06
C ARG A 315 -3.70 3.30 -6.06
N GLY A 316 -3.39 3.08 -7.34
CA GLY A 316 -3.70 4.04 -8.41
C GLY A 316 -5.19 4.25 -8.60
N LEU A 317 -6.00 3.17 -8.58
CA LEU A 317 -7.45 3.26 -8.64
C LEU A 317 -8.04 4.03 -7.46
N LEU A 318 -7.56 3.79 -6.24
CA LEU A 318 -7.97 4.56 -5.06
C LEU A 318 -7.65 6.05 -5.24
N LEU A 319 -6.46 6.38 -5.73
CA LEU A 319 -6.08 7.78 -6.00
C LEU A 319 -6.97 8.42 -7.07
N ILE A 320 -7.36 7.67 -8.12
CA ILE A 320 -8.32 8.15 -9.13
C ILE A 320 -9.67 8.46 -8.49
N ILE A 321 -10.18 7.56 -7.63
CA ILE A 321 -11.45 7.76 -6.91
C ILE A 321 -11.37 9.01 -6.03
N VAL A 322 -10.25 9.21 -5.33
CA VAL A 322 -10.02 10.42 -4.51
C VAL A 322 -10.08 11.68 -5.36
N LEU A 323 -9.35 11.74 -6.47
CA LEU A 323 -9.26 12.93 -7.33
C LEU A 323 -10.58 13.24 -8.04
N VAL A 324 -11.22 12.23 -8.63
CA VAL A 324 -12.52 12.39 -9.32
C VAL A 324 -13.62 12.73 -8.32
N GLY A 325 -13.68 12.04 -7.18
CA GLY A 325 -14.69 12.30 -6.15
C GLY A 325 -14.57 13.69 -5.54
N ALA A 326 -13.34 14.16 -5.27
CA ALA A 326 -13.09 15.52 -4.81
C ALA A 326 -13.51 16.58 -5.85
N TYR A 327 -13.25 16.33 -7.14
CA TYR A 327 -13.70 17.23 -8.21
C TYR A 327 -15.23 17.31 -8.30
N LEU A 328 -15.92 16.17 -8.20
CA LEU A 328 -17.39 16.12 -8.24
C LEU A 328 -18.05 16.86 -7.07
N GLU A 329 -17.51 16.69 -5.86
CA GLU A 329 -17.95 17.45 -4.67
C GLU A 329 -17.77 18.95 -4.87
N PHE A 330 -16.62 19.37 -5.45
CA PHE A 330 -16.31 20.77 -5.68
C PHE A 330 -17.24 21.43 -6.72
N GLN A 331 -17.57 20.74 -7.81
CA GLN A 331 -18.51 21.25 -8.83
C GLN A 331 -19.95 21.30 -8.34
N HIS A 332 -20.31 20.44 -7.38
CA HIS A 332 -21.67 20.33 -6.86
C HIS A 332 -21.66 20.36 -5.32
N PRO A 333 -21.43 21.55 -4.72
CA PRO A 333 -21.46 21.69 -3.28
C PRO A 333 -22.79 21.18 -2.69
N GLY A 334 -22.72 20.26 -1.74
CA GLY A 334 -23.89 19.67 -1.08
C GLY A 334 -24.23 18.24 -1.48
N MET A 335 -23.56 17.68 -2.50
CA MET A 335 -23.63 16.26 -2.79
C MET A 335 -22.72 15.46 -1.86
N ILE A 336 -23.16 15.06 -0.67
CA ILE A 336 -22.27 14.39 0.33
C ILE A 336 -21.59 13.09 -0.19
N VAL A 337 -22.17 12.41 -1.19
CA VAL A 337 -21.74 11.06 -1.60
C VAL A 337 -20.36 11.02 -2.28
N PRO A 338 -20.04 11.82 -3.31
CA PRO A 338 -18.70 11.82 -3.93
C PRO A 338 -17.59 12.20 -2.95
N GLY A 339 -17.79 13.23 -2.11
CA GLY A 339 -16.84 13.63 -1.09
C GLY A 339 -16.62 12.56 -0.02
N ALA A 340 -17.69 11.94 0.49
CA ALA A 340 -17.57 10.82 1.43
C ALA A 340 -16.84 9.62 0.81
N THR A 341 -17.10 9.32 -0.46
CA THR A 341 -16.42 8.24 -1.19
C THR A 341 -14.93 8.53 -1.36
N ALA A 342 -14.56 9.76 -1.74
CA ALA A 342 -13.18 10.20 -1.82
C ALA A 342 -12.47 10.14 -0.47
N LEU A 343 -13.14 10.53 0.62
CA LEU A 343 -12.58 10.48 1.96
C LEU A 343 -12.33 9.04 2.43
N ILE A 344 -13.27 8.12 2.19
CA ILE A 344 -13.10 6.69 2.49
C ILE A 344 -11.95 6.11 1.66
N ALA A 345 -11.90 6.41 0.35
CA ALA A 345 -10.82 5.94 -0.52
C ALA A 345 -9.46 6.48 -0.07
N LEU A 346 -9.38 7.74 0.36
CA LEU A 346 -8.17 8.35 0.90
C LEU A 346 -7.75 7.67 2.22
N ALA A 347 -8.70 7.41 3.12
CA ALA A 347 -8.42 6.71 4.37
C ALA A 347 -7.87 5.30 4.13
N ILE A 348 -8.46 4.55 3.20
CA ILE A 348 -7.98 3.22 2.79
C ILE A 348 -6.60 3.30 2.15
N PHE A 349 -6.39 4.28 1.25
CA PHE A 349 -5.10 4.53 0.58
C PHE A 349 -3.97 4.79 1.58
N LEU A 350 -4.27 5.49 2.68
CA LEU A 350 -3.31 5.79 3.76
C LEU A 350 -3.14 4.63 4.75
N ALA A 351 -4.21 3.91 5.06
CA ALA A 351 -4.19 2.84 6.05
C ALA A 351 -3.41 1.61 5.57
N ALA A 352 -3.50 1.27 4.29
CA ALA A 352 -2.89 0.04 3.77
C ALA A 352 -1.35 0.03 3.86
N PRO A 353 -0.64 1.11 3.49
CA PRO A 353 0.82 1.17 3.61
C PRO A 353 1.25 1.32 5.08
N TYR A 354 0.47 2.00 5.91
CA TYR A 354 0.76 2.12 7.35
C TYR A 354 0.64 0.77 8.06
N ALA A 355 -0.42 0.01 7.78
CA ALA A 355 -0.60 -1.35 8.29
C ALA A 355 0.46 -2.34 7.75
N ALA A 356 1.01 -2.06 6.58
CA ALA A 356 2.12 -2.81 5.99
C ALA A 356 3.51 -2.32 6.43
N GLY A 357 3.61 -1.33 7.34
CA GLY A 357 4.89 -0.78 7.80
C GLY A 357 5.65 0.04 6.74
N LEU A 358 5.06 0.30 5.58
CA LEU A 358 5.65 1.08 4.50
C LEU A 358 5.59 2.58 4.81
N ALA A 359 4.47 3.07 5.34
CA ALA A 359 4.28 4.49 5.63
C ALA A 359 4.61 4.85 7.07
N ASN A 360 5.40 5.90 7.25
CA ASN A 360 5.76 6.43 8.56
C ASN A 360 4.68 7.40 9.08
N VAL A 361 4.55 7.55 10.40
CA VAL A 361 3.65 8.53 11.06
C VAL A 361 3.86 9.94 10.51
N TRP A 362 5.10 10.30 10.16
CA TRP A 362 5.44 11.59 9.55
C TRP A 362 4.69 11.89 8.25
N THR A 363 4.38 10.87 7.44
CA THR A 363 3.60 11.05 6.20
C THR A 363 2.19 11.54 6.49
N ILE A 364 1.57 11.03 7.56
CA ILE A 364 0.23 11.43 8.00
C ILE A 364 0.26 12.87 8.55
N ILE A 365 1.30 13.21 9.31
CA ILE A 365 1.47 14.57 9.85
C ILE A 365 1.63 15.58 8.72
N VAL A 366 2.49 15.32 7.73
CA VAL A 366 2.68 16.23 6.60
C VAL A 366 1.43 16.35 5.75
N LEU A 367 0.68 15.26 5.55
CA LEU A 367 -0.62 15.33 4.87
C LEU A 367 -1.59 16.25 5.62
N ALA A 368 -1.70 16.10 6.93
CA ALA A 368 -2.59 16.92 7.75
C ALA A 368 -2.21 18.41 7.67
N ILE A 369 -0.90 18.72 7.76
CA ILE A 369 -0.40 20.10 7.59
C ILE A 369 -0.75 20.62 6.19
N GLY A 370 -0.54 19.81 5.14
CA GLY A 370 -0.88 20.18 3.77
C GLY A 370 -2.37 20.50 3.59
N ILE A 371 -3.26 19.67 4.14
CA ILE A 371 -4.71 19.89 4.11
C ILE A 371 -5.08 21.16 4.89
N ILE A 372 -4.50 21.39 6.06
CA ILE A 372 -4.74 22.61 6.85
C ILE A 372 -4.33 23.86 6.08
N LEU A 373 -3.16 23.84 5.41
CA LEU A 373 -2.70 24.96 4.58
C LEU A 373 -3.66 25.24 3.42
N LEU A 374 -4.19 24.19 2.77
CA LEU A 374 -5.23 24.33 1.75
C LEU A 374 -6.51 24.95 2.31
N CYS A 375 -6.97 24.51 3.49
CA CYS A 375 -8.13 25.09 4.14
C CYS A 375 -7.91 26.56 4.51
N VAL A 376 -6.73 26.92 5.03
CA VAL A 376 -6.38 28.30 5.36
C VAL A 376 -6.39 29.17 4.10
N GLU A 377 -5.83 28.69 2.99
CA GLU A 377 -5.91 29.40 1.72
C GLU A 377 -7.37 29.59 1.28
N ILE A 378 -8.19 28.54 1.30
CA ILE A 378 -9.58 28.60 0.84
C ILE A 378 -10.46 29.52 1.72
N PHE A 379 -10.28 29.51 3.04
CA PHE A 379 -11.19 30.17 3.99
C PHE A 379 -10.68 31.50 4.56
N VAL A 380 -9.37 31.72 4.60
CA VAL A 380 -8.77 32.86 5.32
C VAL A 380 -8.07 33.84 4.37
N ILE A 381 -7.38 33.34 3.34
CA ILE A 381 -6.55 34.16 2.46
C ILE A 381 -7.29 34.39 1.14
N PRO A 382 -7.72 35.62 0.82
CA PRO A 382 -8.31 35.89 -0.49
C PRO A 382 -7.23 35.82 -1.59
N GLY A 383 -7.20 34.74 -2.36
CA GLY A 383 -6.26 34.55 -3.48
C GLY A 383 -5.86 33.08 -3.68
N PHE A 384 -4.84 32.86 -4.52
CA PHE A 384 -4.06 31.62 -4.53
C PHE A 384 -2.58 31.98 -4.29
N GLY A 385 -2.20 31.98 -3.01
CA GLY A 385 -0.91 32.39 -2.51
C GLY A 385 0.03 31.23 -2.20
N ILE A 386 1.03 31.53 -1.38
CA ILE A 386 2.08 30.60 -0.98
C ILE A 386 1.50 29.44 -0.15
N ALA A 387 0.47 29.68 0.66
CA ALA A 387 -0.12 28.63 1.50
C ALA A 387 -0.82 27.56 0.63
N GLY A 388 -1.55 27.96 -0.40
CA GLY A 388 -2.12 27.04 -1.40
C GLY A 388 -1.06 26.16 -2.08
N LEU A 389 0.01 26.77 -2.61
CA LEU A 389 1.10 26.05 -3.28
C LEU A 389 1.82 25.06 -2.34
N LEU A 390 2.17 25.51 -1.13
CA LEU A 390 2.81 24.65 -0.12
C LEU A 390 1.87 23.53 0.34
N GLY A 391 0.57 23.82 0.49
CA GLY A 391 -0.45 22.83 0.82
C GLY A 391 -0.50 21.70 -0.22
N ILE A 392 -0.58 22.03 -1.51
CA ILE A 392 -0.55 21.04 -2.60
C ILE A 392 0.77 20.25 -2.56
N ALA A 393 1.91 20.93 -2.41
CA ALA A 393 3.22 20.27 -2.36
C ALA A 393 3.31 19.26 -1.21
N PHE A 394 2.84 19.61 -0.01
CA PHE A 394 2.85 18.71 1.15
C PHE A 394 1.90 17.54 0.97
N VAL A 395 0.72 17.75 0.37
CA VAL A 395 -0.19 16.64 0.03
C VAL A 395 0.50 15.68 -0.95
N LEU A 396 1.13 16.18 -2.02
CA LEU A 396 1.82 15.34 -2.99
C LEU A 396 3.02 14.60 -2.37
N ILE A 397 3.83 15.27 -1.55
CA ILE A 397 4.97 14.66 -0.85
C ILE A 397 4.47 13.56 0.11
N ALA A 398 3.40 13.81 0.86
CA ALA A 398 2.84 12.81 1.76
C ALA A 398 2.28 11.60 1.00
N MET A 399 1.54 11.85 -0.09
CA MET A 399 1.03 10.79 -0.97
C MET A 399 2.17 9.95 -1.55
N LEU A 400 3.25 10.58 -2.00
CA LEU A 400 4.43 9.88 -2.49
C LEU A 400 5.13 9.08 -1.39
N GLY A 401 5.26 9.67 -0.19
CA GLY A 401 5.87 9.04 0.98
C GLY A 401 5.19 7.75 1.41
N THR A 402 3.90 7.57 1.10
CA THR A 402 3.21 6.30 1.37
C THR A 402 3.66 5.12 0.49
N PHE A 403 4.50 5.35 -0.52
CA PHE A 403 5.12 4.30 -1.33
C PHE A 403 6.58 4.03 -0.94
N VAL A 404 7.15 4.85 -0.06
CA VAL A 404 8.56 4.83 0.30
C VAL A 404 8.72 4.14 1.66
N PRO A 405 9.26 2.91 1.71
CA PRO A 405 9.51 2.20 2.98
C PRO A 405 10.44 2.99 3.89
N SER A 406 10.32 2.78 5.21
CA SER A 406 11.23 3.40 6.17
C SER A 406 12.58 2.67 6.18
N GLU A 407 13.67 3.41 6.06
CA GLU A 407 15.02 2.83 6.14
C GLU A 407 15.50 2.78 7.62
N PRO A 408 16.20 1.71 8.05
CA PRO A 408 16.74 1.63 9.40
C PRO A 408 17.69 2.80 9.71
N ASN A 409 17.47 3.48 10.84
CA ASN A 409 18.26 4.62 11.32
C ASN A 409 18.29 5.87 10.42
N ALA A 410 17.43 5.94 9.40
CA ALA A 410 17.32 7.13 8.56
C ALA A 410 16.41 8.18 9.22
N PRO A 411 16.78 9.47 9.23
CA PRO A 411 15.90 10.53 9.69
C PRO A 411 14.68 10.66 8.77
N PRO A 412 13.54 11.17 9.26
CA PRO A 412 12.35 11.36 8.44
C PRO A 412 12.65 12.29 7.25
N PHE A 413 12.09 11.96 6.08
CA PHE A 413 12.30 12.69 4.82
C PHE A 413 13.75 12.71 4.29
N SER A 414 14.60 11.77 4.72
CA SER A 414 15.89 11.56 4.05
C SER A 414 15.69 11.07 2.63
N LEU A 415 16.62 11.44 1.74
CA LEU A 415 16.68 10.82 0.43
C LEU A 415 16.93 9.31 0.59
N PRO A 416 16.27 8.45 -0.21
CA PRO A 416 16.48 7.01 -0.17
C PRO A 416 17.96 6.66 -0.36
N THR A 417 18.48 5.78 0.49
CA THR A 417 19.85 5.26 0.37
C THR A 417 19.85 3.82 -0.12
N LEU A 418 18.79 3.07 0.17
CA LEU A 418 18.63 1.68 -0.20
C LEU A 418 17.89 1.53 -1.54
N PRO A 419 18.28 0.56 -2.38
CA PRO A 419 17.65 0.36 -3.69
C PRO A 419 16.18 -0.05 -3.65
N ALA A 420 15.76 -0.82 -2.66
CA ALA A 420 14.34 -1.16 -2.48
C ALA A 420 13.50 0.09 -2.20
N THR A 421 14.04 1.04 -1.43
CA THR A 421 13.40 2.33 -1.15
C THR A 421 13.30 3.21 -2.40
N TRP A 422 14.34 3.17 -3.26
CA TRP A 422 14.32 3.81 -4.57
C TRP A 422 13.23 3.22 -5.48
N ASP A 423 13.06 1.91 -5.50
CA ASP A 423 11.98 1.27 -6.27
C ASP A 423 10.59 1.72 -5.78
N GLY A 424 10.42 1.82 -4.46
CA GLY A 424 9.21 2.38 -3.86
C GLY A 424 8.92 3.82 -4.31
N LEU A 425 9.94 4.68 -4.32
CA LEU A 425 9.83 6.06 -4.81
C LEU A 425 9.41 6.12 -6.29
N TRP A 426 10.08 5.37 -7.17
CA TRP A 426 9.76 5.35 -8.59
C TRP A 426 8.39 4.76 -8.88
N THR A 427 8.02 3.70 -8.17
CA THR A 427 6.68 3.11 -8.23
C THR A 427 5.62 4.13 -7.82
N GLY A 428 5.82 4.82 -6.69
CA GLY A 428 4.93 5.89 -6.25
C GLY A 428 4.79 7.01 -7.29
N LEU A 429 5.90 7.47 -7.87
CA LEU A 429 5.88 8.52 -8.90
C LEU A 429 5.12 8.10 -10.15
N ARG A 430 5.34 6.87 -10.64
CA ARG A 430 4.61 6.31 -11.79
C ARG A 430 3.12 6.19 -11.49
N VAL A 431 2.76 5.62 -10.34
CA VAL A 431 1.36 5.45 -9.93
C VAL A 431 0.66 6.79 -9.83
N MET A 432 1.27 7.78 -9.16
CA MET A 432 0.69 9.11 -9.02
C MET A 432 0.53 9.79 -10.39
N THR A 433 1.56 9.76 -11.23
CA THR A 433 1.51 10.41 -12.56
C THR A 433 0.44 9.77 -13.44
N ILE A 434 0.40 8.45 -13.54
CA ILE A 434 -0.62 7.73 -14.33
C ILE A 434 -2.02 8.00 -13.77
N SER A 435 -2.19 7.95 -12.45
CA SER A 435 -3.49 8.17 -11.79
C SER A 435 -4.00 9.59 -12.01
N ILE A 436 -3.13 10.59 -11.94
CA ILE A 436 -3.48 11.98 -12.23
C ILE A 436 -3.91 12.12 -13.69
N LEU A 437 -3.14 11.59 -14.65
CA LEU A 437 -3.49 11.65 -16.07
C LEU A 437 -4.82 10.96 -16.37
N VAL A 438 -5.02 9.76 -15.83
CA VAL A 438 -6.29 9.01 -15.99
C VAL A 438 -7.45 9.76 -15.33
N SER A 439 -7.23 10.39 -14.17
CA SER A 439 -8.25 11.21 -13.51
C SER A 439 -8.60 12.44 -14.34
N LEU A 440 -7.63 13.13 -14.94
CA LEU A 440 -7.86 14.28 -15.81
C LEU A 440 -8.67 13.89 -17.05
N VAL A 441 -8.33 12.77 -17.69
CA VAL A 441 -9.11 12.21 -18.82
C VAL A 441 -10.51 11.82 -18.35
N GLY A 442 -10.64 11.14 -17.21
CA GLY A 442 -11.91 10.74 -16.62
C GLY A 442 -12.81 11.93 -16.31
N ILE A 443 -12.26 12.98 -15.70
CA ILE A 443 -12.94 14.25 -15.43
C ILE A 443 -13.35 14.92 -16.74
N PHE A 444 -12.46 15.02 -17.73
CA PHE A 444 -12.77 15.60 -19.03
C PHE A 444 -13.94 14.87 -19.71
N LEU A 445 -13.92 13.54 -19.72
CA LEU A 445 -15.01 12.73 -20.26
C LEU A 445 -16.30 12.93 -19.44
N LEU A 446 -16.20 12.96 -18.12
CA LEU A 446 -17.36 13.16 -17.26
C LEU A 446 -18.00 14.54 -17.50
N VAL A 447 -17.23 15.62 -17.52
CA VAL A 447 -17.73 16.98 -17.81
C VAL A 447 -18.33 17.06 -19.21
N THR A 448 -17.73 16.40 -20.20
CA THR A 448 -18.18 16.47 -21.60
C THR A 448 -19.45 15.65 -21.86
N TYR A 449 -19.58 14.48 -21.23
CA TYR A 449 -20.63 13.51 -21.55
C TYR A 449 -21.71 13.40 -20.47
N LEU A 450 -21.39 13.57 -19.18
CA LEU A 450 -22.34 13.39 -18.09
C LEU A 450 -23.58 14.30 -18.19
N PRO A 451 -23.46 15.60 -18.54
CA PRO A 451 -24.63 16.48 -18.71
C PRO A 451 -25.63 16.00 -19.77
N ARG A 452 -25.22 15.09 -20.67
CA ARG A 452 -26.08 14.52 -21.73
C ARG A 452 -26.78 13.23 -21.32
N THR A 453 -26.56 12.74 -20.10
CA THR A 453 -27.10 11.46 -19.62
C THR A 453 -28.26 11.68 -18.65
N LYS A 454 -29.21 10.73 -18.62
CA LYS A 454 -30.38 10.77 -17.70
C LYS A 454 -30.03 10.71 -16.21
N ILE A 455 -28.78 10.38 -15.87
CA ILE A 455 -28.28 10.35 -14.49
C ILE A 455 -28.05 11.79 -13.99
N ALA A 456 -27.72 12.74 -14.88
CA ALA A 456 -27.50 14.13 -14.52
C ALA A 456 -28.75 14.78 -13.90
N GLU A 457 -29.96 14.39 -14.34
CA GLU A 457 -31.23 14.90 -13.80
C GLU A 457 -31.48 14.51 -12.33
N GLY A 458 -30.86 13.42 -11.84
CA GLY A 458 -30.99 12.97 -10.45
C GLY A 458 -29.86 13.42 -9.51
N VAL A 459 -28.76 13.91 -10.07
CA VAL A 459 -27.51 14.24 -9.35
C VAL A 459 -27.29 15.75 -9.31
N ILE A 460 -27.60 16.43 -10.40
CA ILE A 460 -27.54 17.90 -10.50
C ILE A 460 -28.94 18.39 -10.14
N SER A 461 -29.16 18.72 -8.87
CA SER A 461 -30.35 19.49 -8.48
C SER A 461 -30.36 20.79 -9.28
N GLY A 462 -31.31 20.90 -10.21
CA GLY A 462 -31.45 22.08 -11.05
C GLY A 462 -31.48 23.34 -10.20
N ASN A 463 -30.71 24.34 -10.60
CA ASN A 463 -30.82 25.67 -10.02
C ASN A 463 -32.31 26.07 -10.10
N PRO A 464 -32.96 26.55 -9.02
CA PRO A 464 -34.32 27.03 -9.14
C PRO A 464 -34.33 28.09 -10.24
N ASP A 465 -35.21 27.94 -11.22
CA ASP A 465 -35.43 28.95 -12.24
C ASP A 465 -35.56 30.31 -11.55
N ALA A 466 -34.99 31.38 -12.11
CA ALA A 466 -35.04 32.73 -11.53
C ALA A 466 -36.47 33.20 -11.19
N VAL A 467 -37.49 32.53 -11.74
CA VAL A 467 -38.92 32.69 -11.44
C VAL A 467 -39.29 32.26 -10.01
N ALA A 468 -38.58 31.31 -9.40
CA ALA A 468 -38.81 30.87 -8.01
C ALA A 468 -38.27 31.84 -6.96
N LEU A 469 -37.42 32.80 -7.37
CA LEU A 469 -36.97 33.95 -6.58
C LEU A 469 -37.83 35.19 -6.83
N ALA A 470 -39.09 35.02 -7.25
CA ALA A 470 -40.07 36.09 -7.18
C ALA A 470 -40.24 36.47 -5.70
N ILE A 471 -39.44 37.44 -5.25
CA ILE A 471 -39.69 38.21 -4.04
C ILE A 471 -41.15 38.64 -4.17
N ASP A 472 -41.98 38.25 -3.21
CA ASP A 472 -43.34 38.76 -3.07
C ASP A 472 -43.20 40.27 -2.85
N THR A 473 -43.13 41.03 -3.93
CA THR A 473 -42.86 42.46 -3.84
C THR A 473 -44.03 43.08 -3.10
N PRO A 474 -43.82 43.74 -1.94
CA PRO A 474 -44.91 44.32 -1.14
C PRO A 474 -45.79 45.33 -1.90
N TYR A 475 -45.34 45.72 -3.09
CA TYR A 475 -45.93 46.70 -4.00
C TYR A 475 -46.30 46.08 -5.35
N ALA A 476 -46.63 44.78 -5.41
CA ALA A 476 -47.06 44.10 -6.65
C ALA A 476 -48.22 44.82 -7.36
N HIS A 477 -49.07 45.53 -6.61
CA HIS A 477 -50.25 46.23 -7.13
C HIS A 477 -50.03 47.72 -7.39
N VAL A 478 -48.85 48.26 -7.07
CA VAL A 478 -48.54 49.70 -7.16
C VAL A 478 -47.61 49.95 -8.34
N ALA A 479 -47.77 51.10 -9.01
CA ALA A 479 -46.92 51.52 -10.13
C ALA A 479 -46.94 50.50 -11.28
N GLN A 480 -48.16 50.16 -11.70
CA GLN A 480 -48.42 49.38 -12.90
C GLN A 480 -48.13 50.21 -14.15
N VAL A 481 -47.85 49.53 -15.27
CA VAL A 481 -47.60 50.21 -16.55
C VAL A 481 -48.82 51.07 -16.92
N GLY A 482 -48.60 52.36 -17.13
CA GLY A 482 -49.64 53.36 -17.37
C GLY A 482 -49.98 54.25 -16.17
N ASP A 483 -49.63 53.84 -14.94
CA ASP A 483 -49.90 54.62 -13.73
C ASP A 483 -49.11 55.94 -13.72
N ILE A 484 -49.74 56.97 -13.16
CA ILE A 484 -49.14 58.30 -13.02
C ILE A 484 -48.79 58.54 -11.55
N GLY A 485 -47.52 58.84 -11.30
CA GLY A 485 -46.98 59.18 -9.99
C GLY A 485 -46.35 60.55 -9.97
N VAL A 486 -45.90 60.97 -8.79
CA VAL A 486 -45.20 62.24 -8.57
C VAL A 486 -43.82 61.97 -7.99
N VAL A 487 -42.78 62.54 -8.58
CA VAL A 487 -41.40 62.38 -8.13
C VAL A 487 -41.21 63.01 -6.75
N THR A 488 -40.76 62.23 -5.75
CA THR A 488 -40.58 62.71 -4.36
C THR A 488 -39.20 63.31 -4.10
N GLY A 489 -38.21 62.95 -4.90
CA GLY A 489 -36.86 63.52 -4.93
C GLY A 489 -36.27 63.43 -6.33
N ASP A 490 -35.33 64.30 -6.67
CA ASP A 490 -34.75 64.43 -8.01
C ASP A 490 -34.32 63.09 -8.63
N LEU A 491 -34.77 62.81 -9.86
CA LEU A 491 -34.59 61.54 -10.56
C LEU A 491 -33.42 61.62 -11.56
N ARG A 492 -32.28 60.96 -11.26
CA ARG A 492 -31.03 61.01 -12.08
C ARG A 492 -30.20 59.72 -12.08
N PRO A 493 -30.40 58.79 -13.03
CA PRO A 493 -31.70 58.38 -13.53
C PRO A 493 -32.52 57.62 -12.48
N GLY A 494 -31.91 57.19 -11.36
CA GLY A 494 -32.60 56.54 -10.23
C GLY A 494 -33.13 57.54 -9.20
N GLY A 495 -34.21 57.20 -8.52
CA GLY A 495 -34.88 58.05 -7.54
C GLY A 495 -36.17 57.43 -7.05
N GLN A 496 -37.01 58.23 -6.39
CA GLN A 496 -38.28 57.77 -5.82
C GLN A 496 -39.46 58.55 -6.40
N ALA A 497 -40.55 57.84 -6.66
CA ALA A 497 -41.82 58.44 -7.04
C ALA A 497 -42.96 57.85 -6.21
N ARG A 498 -43.92 58.70 -5.89
CA ARG A 498 -45.13 58.34 -5.17
C ARG A 498 -46.24 57.98 -6.15
N PHE A 499 -46.83 56.81 -5.99
CA PHE A 499 -48.00 56.34 -6.72
C PHE A 499 -49.12 56.06 -5.71
N GLY A 500 -50.14 56.91 -5.68
CA GLY A 500 -51.15 56.86 -4.61
C GLY A 500 -50.56 57.23 -3.25
N GLN A 501 -50.65 56.33 -2.27
CA GLN A 501 -50.09 56.50 -0.91
C GLN A 501 -48.66 55.93 -0.78
N GLU A 502 -48.21 55.17 -1.77
CA GLU A 502 -46.98 54.38 -1.68
C GLU A 502 -45.83 55.07 -2.42
N ILE A 503 -44.62 54.98 -1.87
CA ILE A 503 -43.40 55.50 -2.49
C ILE A 503 -42.58 54.30 -2.94
N VAL A 504 -42.27 54.25 -4.23
CA VAL A 504 -41.47 53.18 -4.84
C VAL A 504 -40.26 53.76 -5.54
N GLU A 505 -39.21 52.95 -5.66
CA GLU A 505 -38.01 53.31 -6.40
C GLU A 505 -38.26 53.17 -7.89
N VAL A 506 -37.88 54.20 -8.65
CA VAL A 506 -38.09 54.26 -10.10
C VAL A 506 -36.82 54.72 -10.82
N ARG A 507 -36.74 54.41 -12.11
CA ARG A 507 -35.68 54.88 -13.00
C ARG A 507 -36.25 55.63 -14.19
N SER A 508 -35.73 56.82 -14.50
CA SER A 508 -36.04 57.52 -15.74
C SER A 508 -35.31 56.89 -16.93
N GLN A 509 -35.88 57.02 -18.13
CA GLN A 509 -35.19 56.68 -19.39
C GLN A 509 -34.09 57.69 -19.76
N GLY A 510 -33.20 58.02 -18.82
CA GLY A 510 -32.06 58.91 -19.05
C GLY A 510 -32.37 60.41 -18.98
N GLU A 511 -33.64 60.81 -18.86
CA GLU A 511 -34.01 62.21 -18.65
C GLU A 511 -33.98 62.58 -17.16
N TYR A 512 -33.45 63.76 -16.84
CA TYR A 512 -33.59 64.32 -15.49
C TYR A 512 -35.05 64.71 -15.24
N VAL A 513 -35.61 64.29 -14.10
CA VAL A 513 -36.93 64.75 -13.66
C VAL A 513 -36.82 65.35 -12.27
N ALA A 514 -37.15 66.63 -12.14
CA ALA A 514 -37.08 67.35 -10.86
C ALA A 514 -38.20 66.90 -9.92
N LYS A 515 -37.95 66.99 -8.61
CA LYS A 515 -38.95 66.74 -7.56
C LYS A 515 -40.26 67.51 -7.85
N GLY A 516 -41.38 66.83 -7.65
CA GLY A 516 -42.74 67.38 -7.81
C GLY A 516 -43.35 67.19 -9.21
N HIS A 517 -42.56 66.80 -10.22
CA HIS A 517 -43.08 66.54 -11.56
C HIS A 517 -43.81 65.20 -11.64
N ARG A 518 -44.80 65.14 -12.54
CA ARG A 518 -45.57 63.92 -12.80
C ARG A 518 -44.83 63.01 -13.78
N VAL A 519 -44.79 61.72 -13.45
CA VAL A 519 -44.16 60.68 -14.28
C VAL A 519 -45.13 59.53 -14.50
N GLN A 520 -45.08 58.92 -15.68
CA GLN A 520 -45.86 57.74 -16.03
C GLN A 520 -44.97 56.50 -16.08
N VAL A 521 -45.44 55.39 -15.51
CA VAL A 521 -44.77 54.09 -15.64
C VAL A 521 -44.90 53.58 -17.06
N ILE A 522 -43.78 53.28 -17.69
CA ILE A 522 -43.71 52.84 -19.09
C ILE A 522 -43.31 51.36 -19.22
N ARG A 523 -42.60 50.82 -18.23
CA ARG A 523 -42.12 49.43 -18.22
C ARG A 523 -41.83 49.01 -16.79
N ARG A 524 -42.18 47.77 -16.46
CA ARG A 524 -41.86 47.14 -15.18
C ARG A 524 -41.23 45.78 -15.44
N GLU A 525 -40.06 45.55 -14.86
CA GLU A 525 -39.33 44.27 -14.93
C GLU A 525 -38.96 43.84 -13.52
N GLY A 526 -39.81 43.00 -12.92
CA GLY A 526 -39.67 42.61 -11.51
C GLY A 526 -39.75 43.82 -10.57
N ILE A 527 -38.62 44.14 -9.95
CA ILE A 527 -38.44 45.27 -9.01
C ILE A 527 -38.07 46.57 -9.73
N GLU A 528 -37.57 46.51 -10.97
CA GLU A 528 -37.21 47.72 -11.72
C GLU A 528 -38.45 48.34 -12.38
N ILE A 529 -38.77 49.59 -11.99
CA ILE A 529 -39.87 50.37 -12.53
C ILE A 529 -39.30 51.53 -13.33
N TRP A 530 -39.57 51.55 -14.62
CA TRP A 530 -39.13 52.61 -15.52
C TRP A 530 -40.25 53.62 -15.74
N VAL A 531 -39.90 54.90 -15.65
CA VAL A 531 -40.84 56.02 -15.77
C VAL A 531 -40.39 57.05 -16.79
N ARG A 532 -41.35 57.80 -17.34
CA ARG A 532 -41.13 58.93 -18.25
C ARG A 532 -41.91 60.16 -17.75
N PRO A 533 -41.38 61.39 -17.86
CA PRO A 533 -42.16 62.60 -17.58
C PRO A 533 -43.38 62.72 -18.50
N LEU A 534 -44.51 63.20 -17.97
CA LEU A 534 -45.70 63.51 -18.77
C LEU A 534 -45.52 64.84 -19.49
N SER A 535 -45.81 64.85 -20.79
CA SER A 535 -45.50 65.93 -21.75
C SER A 535 -46.24 67.26 -21.56
N ASP A 536 -47.02 67.44 -20.49
CA ASP A 536 -47.92 68.59 -20.29
C ASP A 536 -47.49 69.52 -19.14
N GLU A 537 -46.28 69.37 -18.59
CA GLU A 537 -45.68 70.32 -17.64
C GLU A 537 -44.42 70.97 -18.24
N PRO A 538 -44.20 72.29 -18.02
CA PRO A 538 -43.08 73.00 -18.64
C PRO A 538 -41.76 72.39 -18.21
N ARG A 539 -40.92 72.01 -19.19
CA ARG A 539 -39.53 71.63 -18.96
C ARG A 539 -38.81 72.80 -18.27
N ALA A 540 -38.33 72.57 -17.04
CA ALA A 540 -37.46 73.50 -16.33
C ALA A 540 -36.05 73.52 -16.92
#